data_AF-A0A3C2DWT6-F1
#
_entry.id   AF-A0A3C2DWT6-F1
#
_cell.length_a   1.000
_cell.length_b   1.000
_cell.length_c   1.000
_cell.angle_alpha   90.00
_cell.angle_beta   90.00
_cell.angle_gamma   90.00
#
_symmetry.space_group_name_H-M   'P 1'
#
loop_
_entity.id
_entity.type
_entity.pdbx_description
1 polymer ?
#
loop_
_entity_poly.entity_id
_entity_poly.type
_entity_poly.pdbx_seq_one_letter_code
_entity_poly.pdbx_strand_id
1 'polypeptide(L)'
;MKKAVCTVVSLLLVFAALCGCGIFKPTYTGRAVVTKDGVCLIIMDGTPTVMTNSSDDEGLFSDVHTGDLIKIKHANEVLETYPPQVNVFSCKVVSSGTADDVDEKALETLISMGWEFE
;
A
#
# COMPACT_ATOMS: atom_id res chain seq x y z
N MET A 1 -41.71 29.24 16.48
CA MET A 1 -41.16 27.89 16.72
C MET A 1 -40.88 27.10 15.44
N LYS A 2 -41.79 27.05 14.44
CA LYS A 2 -41.59 26.28 13.18
C LYS A 2 -40.35 26.67 12.36
N LYS A 3 -39.99 27.96 12.29
CA LYS A 3 -38.82 28.45 11.53
C LYS A 3 -37.47 28.02 12.12
N ALA A 4 -37.35 28.03 13.45
CA ALA A 4 -36.12 27.64 14.14
C ALA A 4 -35.84 26.13 14.02
N VAL A 5 -36.90 25.30 14.04
CA VAL A 5 -36.77 23.85 13.85
C VAL A 5 -36.30 23.51 12.43
N CYS A 6 -36.82 24.18 11.39
CA CYS A 6 -36.35 23.99 10.02
C CYS A 6 -34.87 24.36 9.84
N THR A 7 -34.41 25.47 10.43
CA THR A 7 -33.01 25.90 10.29
C THR A 7 -32.04 24.92 10.95
N VAL A 8 -32.39 24.39 12.13
CA VAL A 8 -31.53 23.43 12.85
C VAL A 8 -31.47 22.09 12.11
N VAL A 9 -32.58 21.60 11.58
CA VAL A 9 -32.61 20.35 10.79
C VAL A 9 -31.83 20.49 9.48
N SER A 10 -31.96 21.63 8.79
CA SER A 10 -31.19 21.91 7.58
C SER A 10 -29.68 21.97 7.84
N LEU A 11 -29.26 22.53 8.99
CA LEU A 11 -27.85 22.61 9.35
C LEU A 11 -27.28 21.22 9.71
N LEU A 12 -28.07 20.38 10.36
CA LEU A 12 -27.70 19.00 10.70
C LEU A 12 -27.54 18.11 9.45
N LEU A 13 -28.39 18.31 8.43
CA LEU A 13 -28.29 17.61 7.14
C LEU A 13 -27.03 18.01 6.35
N VAL A 14 -26.62 19.28 6.42
CA VAL A 14 -25.36 19.75 5.78
C VAL A 14 -24.14 19.17 6.50
N PHE A 15 -24.16 19.05 7.83
CA PHE A 15 -23.08 18.41 8.59
C PHE A 15 -22.99 16.90 8.29
N ALA A 16 -24.13 16.21 8.14
CA ALA A 16 -24.14 14.80 7.75
C ALA A 16 -23.61 14.57 6.32
N ALA A 17 -23.84 15.53 5.40
CA ALA A 17 -23.31 15.46 4.03
C ALA A 17 -21.79 15.74 3.94
N LEU A 18 -21.22 16.49 4.90
CA LEU A 18 -19.78 16.76 4.97
C LEU A 18 -18.97 15.60 5.58
N CYS A 19 -19.62 14.68 6.30
CA CYS A 19 -19.06 13.37 6.66
C CYS A 19 -19.15 12.37 5.49
N GLY A 20 -19.02 12.86 4.26
CA GLY A 20 -18.97 12.03 3.07
C GLY A 20 -17.93 10.93 3.25
N CYS A 21 -18.39 9.68 3.18
CA CYS A 21 -17.58 8.48 3.24
C CYS A 21 -16.57 8.47 2.09
N GLY A 22 -15.43 9.14 2.29
CA GLY A 22 -14.24 8.86 1.49
C GLY A 22 -13.86 7.41 1.73
N ILE A 23 -13.79 6.62 0.66
CA ILE A 23 -13.18 5.28 0.70
C ILE A 23 -11.71 5.50 1.08
N PHE A 24 -11.43 5.49 2.39
CA PHE A 24 -10.08 5.71 2.91
C PHE A 24 -9.26 4.48 2.54
N LYS A 25 -8.28 4.69 1.64
CA LYS A 25 -7.28 3.68 1.31
C LYS A 25 -6.15 3.80 2.32
N PRO A 26 -5.88 2.75 3.13
CA PRO A 26 -4.81 2.78 4.11
C PRO A 26 -3.46 3.03 3.45
N THR A 27 -2.56 3.63 4.21
CA THR A 27 -1.16 3.79 3.81
C THR A 27 -0.26 2.90 4.65
N TYR A 28 0.71 2.27 4.00
CA TYR A 28 1.75 1.50 4.66
C TYR A 28 3.13 2.00 4.20
N THR A 29 4.13 1.94 5.07
CA THR A 29 5.52 2.29 4.74
C THR A 29 6.42 1.12 5.08
N GLY A 30 7.21 0.65 4.12
CA GLY A 30 8.03 -0.55 4.27
C GLY A 30 9.17 -0.57 3.25
N ARG A 31 10.05 -1.57 3.40
CA ARG A 31 11.16 -1.78 2.47
C ARG A 31 10.68 -2.54 1.25
N ALA A 32 11.10 -2.10 0.08
CA ALA A 32 10.82 -2.75 -1.18
C ALA A 32 11.82 -3.89 -1.46
N VAL A 33 11.35 -4.92 -2.16
CA VAL A 33 12.19 -5.97 -2.75
C VAL A 33 11.72 -6.13 -4.19
N VAL A 34 12.65 -6.04 -5.14
CA VAL A 34 12.37 -6.20 -6.57
C VAL A 34 13.02 -7.50 -7.03
N THR A 35 12.22 -8.36 -7.67
CA THR A 35 12.70 -9.62 -8.23
C THR A 35 13.41 -9.38 -9.56
N LYS A 36 14.19 -10.36 -10.03
CA LYS A 36 14.81 -10.30 -11.37
C LYS A 36 13.79 -10.14 -12.51
N ASP A 37 12.58 -10.64 -12.30
CA ASP A 37 11.48 -10.52 -13.27
C ASP A 37 10.70 -9.20 -13.15
N GLY A 38 11.15 -8.27 -12.30
CA GLY A 38 10.55 -6.96 -12.10
C GLY A 38 9.31 -6.94 -11.20
N VAL A 39 9.03 -8.02 -10.48
CA VAL A 39 7.93 -8.05 -9.50
C VAL A 39 8.35 -7.27 -8.26
N CYS A 40 7.52 -6.31 -7.84
CA CYS A 40 7.78 -5.48 -6.68
C CYS A 40 7.04 -6.02 -5.44
N LEU A 41 7.77 -6.27 -4.37
CA LEU A 41 7.26 -6.69 -3.07
C LEU A 41 7.54 -5.59 -2.03
N ILE A 42 6.75 -5.60 -0.96
CA ILE A 42 6.96 -4.77 0.23
C ILE A 42 7.01 -5.64 1.47
N ILE A 43 7.90 -5.32 2.41
CA ILE A 43 7.95 -6.00 3.71
C ILE A 43 6.90 -5.40 4.63
N MET A 44 5.81 -6.14 4.85
CA MET A 44 4.71 -5.78 5.74
C MET A 44 4.77 -6.62 7.02
N ASP A 45 4.99 -5.99 8.17
CA ASP A 45 5.10 -6.67 9.47
C ASP A 45 6.07 -7.87 9.46
N GLY A 46 7.20 -7.73 8.77
CA GLY A 46 8.22 -8.77 8.58
C GLY A 46 7.89 -9.82 7.51
N THR A 47 6.72 -9.73 6.88
CA THR A 47 6.27 -10.64 5.82
C THR A 47 6.42 -9.99 4.45
N PRO A 48 7.15 -10.61 3.51
CA PRO A 48 7.21 -10.12 2.13
C PRO A 48 5.86 -10.31 1.44
N THR A 49 5.31 -9.21 0.91
CA THR A 49 3.98 -9.15 0.30
C THR A 49 4.10 -8.60 -1.11
N VAL A 50 3.59 -9.33 -2.10
CA VAL A 50 3.59 -8.95 -3.51
C VAL A 50 2.63 -7.77 -3.73
N MET A 51 3.10 -6.74 -4.44
CA MET A 51 2.28 -5.58 -4.79
C MET A 51 1.71 -5.71 -6.18
N THR A 52 0.38 -5.72 -6.28
CA THR A 52 -0.33 -5.74 -7.56
C THR A 52 -0.79 -4.32 -7.91
N ASN A 53 -0.39 -3.82 -9.08
CA ASN A 53 -0.82 -2.50 -9.53
C ASN A 53 -2.32 -2.51 -9.83
N SER A 54 -3.07 -1.70 -9.08
CA SER A 54 -4.51 -1.48 -9.25
C SER A 54 -4.83 -0.01 -9.52
N SER A 55 -3.84 0.73 -10.03
CA SER A 55 -3.95 2.12 -10.47
C SER A 55 -4.03 2.21 -12.00
N ASP A 56 -4.25 3.42 -12.51
CA ASP A 56 -4.21 3.71 -13.96
C ASP A 56 -2.78 4.03 -14.46
N ASP A 57 -1.77 3.98 -13.59
CA ASP A 57 -0.37 4.25 -13.90
C ASP A 57 0.40 2.95 -14.10
N GLU A 58 0.67 2.55 -15.34
CA GLU A 58 1.43 1.33 -15.66
C GLU A 58 2.85 1.34 -15.11
N GLY A 59 3.44 2.53 -14.91
CA GLY A 59 4.79 2.74 -14.40
C GLY A 59 4.89 2.84 -12.89
N LEU A 60 3.84 2.49 -12.13
CA LEU A 60 3.74 2.75 -10.69
C LEU A 60 4.96 2.31 -9.85
N PHE A 61 5.67 1.27 -10.31
CA PHE A 61 6.82 0.69 -9.62
C PHE A 61 8.14 0.87 -10.37
N SER A 62 8.19 1.59 -11.49
CA SER A 62 9.36 1.64 -12.38
C SER A 62 10.63 2.19 -11.71
N ASP A 63 10.46 3.07 -10.72
CA ASP A 63 11.55 3.76 -10.04
C ASP A 63 11.90 3.12 -8.69
N VAL A 64 11.25 2.01 -8.33
CA VAL A 64 11.45 1.32 -7.05
C VAL A 64 12.57 0.30 -7.21
N HIS A 65 13.52 0.31 -6.28
CA HIS A 65 14.62 -0.65 -6.22
C HIS A 65 14.61 -1.42 -4.91
N THR A 66 15.25 -2.58 -4.89
CA THR A 66 15.42 -3.38 -3.65
C THR A 66 16.11 -2.55 -2.58
N GLY A 67 15.50 -2.51 -1.38
CA GLY A 67 15.98 -1.73 -0.24
C GLY A 67 15.34 -0.34 -0.10
N ASP A 68 14.69 0.19 -1.14
CA ASP A 68 14.04 1.49 -1.06
C ASP A 68 12.97 1.49 0.05
N LEU A 69 12.93 2.56 0.84
CA LEU A 69 11.81 2.80 1.73
C LEU A 69 10.68 3.39 0.91
N ILE A 70 9.60 2.65 0.74
CA ILE A 70 8.44 3.06 -0.05
C ILE A 70 7.23 3.29 0.84
N LYS A 71 6.39 4.25 0.45
CA LYS A 71 5.07 4.47 1.03
C LYS A 71 4.01 4.16 -0.01
N ILE A 72 3.12 3.24 0.33
CA ILE A 72 2.04 2.80 -0.57
C ILE A 72 0.67 3.23 -0.05
N LYS A 73 -0.28 3.42 -0.97
CA LYS A 73 -1.73 3.36 -0.66
C LYS A 73 -2.27 2.05 -1.21
N HIS A 74 -2.94 1.27 -0.38
CA HIS A 74 -3.34 -0.09 -0.75
C HIS A 74 -4.79 -0.38 -0.37
N ALA A 75 -5.31 -1.53 -0.83
CA ALA A 75 -6.61 -2.03 -0.41
C ALA A 75 -6.57 -2.48 1.05
N ASN A 76 -7.70 -2.43 1.75
CA ASN A 76 -7.78 -2.91 3.14
C ASN A 76 -7.48 -4.41 3.26
N GLU A 77 -7.81 -5.17 2.22
CA GLU A 77 -7.65 -6.61 2.19
C GLU A 77 -6.28 -6.98 1.61
N VAL A 78 -5.57 -7.82 2.34
CA VAL A 78 -4.40 -8.56 1.84
C VAL A 78 -4.90 -9.95 1.48
N LEU A 79 -4.64 -10.39 0.26
CA LEU A 79 -5.02 -11.70 -0.23
C LEU A 79 -4.15 -12.76 0.41
N GLU A 80 -4.78 -13.78 0.98
CA GLU A 80 -4.16 -14.94 1.62
C GLU A 80 -3.56 -15.91 0.59
N THR A 81 -2.55 -15.42 -0.13
CA THR A 81 -1.70 -16.18 -1.07
C THR A 81 -0.31 -16.38 -0.46
N TYR A 82 0.59 -17.11 -1.13
CA TYR A 82 1.94 -17.38 -0.62
C TYR A 82 3.01 -17.12 -1.71
N PRO A 83 3.70 -15.96 -1.68
CA PRO A 83 3.58 -14.87 -0.71
C PRO A 83 2.22 -14.14 -0.76
N PRO A 84 1.79 -13.48 0.33
CA PRO A 84 0.57 -12.67 0.33
C PRO A 84 0.60 -11.58 -0.75
N GLN A 85 -0.58 -11.14 -1.18
CA GLN A 85 -0.71 -10.14 -2.24
C GLN A 85 -1.57 -8.97 -1.79
N VAL A 86 -1.21 -7.76 -2.19
CA VAL A 86 -2.00 -6.57 -1.90
C VAL A 86 -2.14 -5.67 -3.13
N ASN A 87 -3.36 -5.17 -3.35
CA ASN A 87 -3.64 -4.21 -4.41
C ASN A 87 -3.14 -2.83 -4.01
N VAL A 88 -2.30 -2.22 -4.84
CA VAL A 88 -1.67 -0.91 -4.61
C VAL A 88 -2.18 0.11 -5.62
N PHE A 89 -2.51 1.29 -5.12
CA PHE A 89 -3.09 2.39 -5.89
C PHE A 89 -2.14 3.59 -6.03
N SER A 90 -1.09 3.62 -5.23
CA SER A 90 -0.05 4.66 -5.25
C SER A 90 1.19 4.09 -4.57
N CYS A 91 2.36 4.35 -5.14
CA CYS A 91 3.67 4.04 -4.56
C CYS A 91 4.53 5.31 -4.62
N LYS A 92 5.29 5.58 -3.56
CA LYS A 92 6.25 6.68 -3.53
C LYS A 92 7.50 6.23 -2.80
N VAL A 93 8.65 6.39 -3.44
CA VAL A 93 9.96 6.26 -2.77
C VAL A 93 10.11 7.42 -1.77
N VAL A 94 10.29 7.06 -0.51
CA VAL A 94 10.52 7.98 0.62
C VAL A 94 12.01 8.26 0.76
N SER A 95 12.84 7.23 0.65
CA SER A 95 14.29 7.32 0.64
C SER A 95 14.88 6.10 -0.06
N SER A 96 15.98 6.29 -0.77
CA SER A 96 16.72 5.18 -1.37
C SER A 96 17.32 4.27 -0.32
N GLY A 97 17.49 2.99 -0.66
CA GLY A 97 18.19 2.02 0.18
C GLY A 97 18.91 0.97 -0.66
N THR A 98 19.33 -0.10 0.01
CA THR A 98 20.06 -1.23 -0.58
C THR A 98 19.52 -2.55 -0.04
N ALA A 99 19.93 -3.69 -0.62
CA ALA A 99 19.52 -5.01 -0.14
C ALA A 99 19.82 -5.22 1.36
N ASP A 100 20.89 -4.62 1.88
CA ASP A 100 21.28 -4.69 3.31
C ASP A 100 20.26 -4.01 4.24
N ASP A 101 19.39 -3.13 3.71
CA ASP A 101 18.32 -2.49 4.47
C ASP A 101 17.07 -3.37 4.64
N VAL A 102 17.02 -4.51 3.95
CA VAL A 102 15.90 -5.46 4.00
C VAL A 102 16.14 -6.50 5.09
N ASP A 103 15.09 -6.90 5.81
CA ASP A 103 15.20 -7.98 6.81
C ASP A 103 15.66 -9.29 6.16
N GLU A 104 16.79 -9.82 6.63
CA GLU A 104 17.41 -11.06 6.11
C GLU A 104 16.43 -12.24 6.14
N LYS A 105 15.60 -12.37 7.19
CA LYS A 105 14.62 -13.47 7.29
C LYS A 105 13.54 -13.37 6.23
N ALA A 106 13.16 -12.14 5.84
CA ALA A 106 12.19 -11.95 4.76
C ALA A 106 12.79 -12.38 3.41
N LEU A 107 14.07 -12.09 3.17
CA LEU A 107 14.79 -12.55 1.98
C LEU A 107 14.95 -14.07 1.97
N GLU A 108 15.40 -14.68 3.07
CA GLU A 108 15.51 -16.13 3.23
C GLU A 108 14.18 -16.84 2.98
N THR A 109 13.08 -16.27 3.51
CA THR A 109 11.73 -16.80 3.31
C THR A 109 11.38 -16.84 1.83
N LEU A 110 11.65 -15.77 1.08
CA LEU A 110 11.38 -15.76 -0.36
C LEU A 110 12.30 -16.70 -1.15
N ILE A 111 13.60 -16.77 -0.82
CA ILE A 111 14.54 -17.71 -1.43
C ILE A 111 14.07 -19.15 -1.23
N SER A 112 13.58 -19.49 -0.04
CA SER A 112 13.05 -20.82 0.26
C SER A 112 11.82 -21.19 -0.58
N MET A 113 11.08 -20.18 -1.06
CA MET A 113 9.95 -20.33 -1.97
C MET A 113 10.36 -20.34 -3.46
N GLY A 114 11.65 -20.19 -3.77
CA GLY A 114 12.17 -20.20 -5.14
C GLY A 114 12.14 -18.85 -5.85
N TRP A 115 12.03 -17.74 -5.12
CA TRP A 115 12.11 -16.40 -5.69
C TRP A 115 13.56 -15.93 -5.82
N GLU A 116 13.85 -15.20 -6.90
CA GLU A 116 15.18 -14.64 -7.18
C GLU A 116 15.15 -13.11 -7.25
N PHE A 117 16.20 -12.47 -6.71
CA PHE A 117 16.33 -11.03 -6.57
C PHE A 117 17.55 -10.50 -7.33
N GLU A 118 17.51 -9.21 -7.66
CA GLU A 118 18.66 -8.46 -8.17
C GLU A 118 19.73 -8.22 -7.10
#